data_AF-A0A2V9SS44-F1
#
_entry.id   AF-A0A2V9SS44-F1
#
_cell.length_a   1.000
_cell.length_b   1.000
_cell.length_c   1.000
_cell.angle_alpha   90.00
_cell.angle_beta   90.00
_cell.angle_gamma   90.00
#
_symmetry.space_group_name_H-M   'P 1'
#
loop_
_entity.id
_entity.type
_entity.pdbx_description
1 polymer ?
#
loop_
_entity_poly.entity_id
_entity_poly.type
_entity_poly.pdbx_seq_one_letter_code
_entity_poly.pdbx_strand_id
1 'polypeptide(L)'
;MTCGEFQKILPDIMEGQRKAEHAAHLQSCSACSGLVSDLSLISQQARLLQASEEPSPRVWNQIEIALRQEGLIRQPGRDRSLVPAFSRRWSLAWLLPVAAILVIAFGVTVYKGGRSQQIASNRVAAPVAMSLAANSNDDQQLLEVVGSRTPSMRTSYADNLRNVNAYIRDAEQTVQNDPNDEEAQRSLMAAYEQKAMVYEMALDRSLP
;
A
#
# COMPACT_ATOMS: atom_id res chain seq x y z
N MET A 1 -32.99 14.76 -19.60
CA MET A 1 -31.64 15.11 -19.08
C MET A 1 -30.67 15.29 -20.23
N THR A 2 -29.57 16.01 -20.03
CA THR A 2 -28.47 16.15 -21.01
C THR A 2 -27.43 15.05 -20.79
N CYS A 3 -26.57 14.81 -21.79
CA CYS A 3 -25.49 13.82 -21.68
C CYS A 3 -24.52 14.13 -20.53
N GLY A 4 -24.20 15.41 -20.31
CA GLY A 4 -23.31 15.84 -19.21
C GLY A 4 -23.92 15.60 -17.83
N GLU A 5 -25.22 15.87 -17.67
CA GLU A 5 -25.92 15.57 -16.41
C GLU A 5 -26.05 14.07 -16.17
N PHE A 6 -26.26 13.27 -17.23
CA PHE A 6 -26.28 11.81 -17.13
C PHE A 6 -24.91 11.22 -16.73
N GLN A 7 -23.81 11.73 -17.29
CA GLN A 7 -22.46 11.24 -16.98
C GLN A 7 -22.05 11.51 -15.52
N LYS A 8 -22.48 12.63 -14.93
CA LYS A 8 -22.19 12.94 -13.51
C LYS A 8 -22.79 11.92 -12.54
N ILE A 9 -23.99 11.44 -12.84
CA ILE A 9 -24.73 10.48 -12.00
C ILE A 9 -24.53 9.02 -12.43
N LEU A 10 -23.67 8.79 -13.43
CA LEU A 10 -23.39 7.47 -13.97
C LEU A 10 -22.84 6.49 -12.93
N PRO A 11 -21.94 6.86 -12.00
CA PRO A 11 -21.47 5.97 -10.95
C PRO A 11 -22.63 5.43 -10.09
N ASP A 12 -23.51 6.32 -9.62
CA ASP A 12 -24.68 5.94 -8.80
C ASP A 12 -25.62 4.98 -9.55
N ILE A 13 -25.78 5.20 -10.86
CA ILE A 13 -26.58 4.32 -11.72
C ILE A 13 -25.93 2.93 -11.86
N MET A 14 -24.60 2.85 -11.94
CA MET A 14 -23.86 1.59 -12.01
C MET A 14 -23.92 0.80 -10.70
N GLU A 15 -24.06 1.48 -9.56
CA GLU A 15 -24.27 0.86 -8.23
C GLU A 15 -25.73 0.38 -8.01
N GLY A 16 -26.62 0.59 -8.98
CA GLY A 16 -27.98 0.03 -8.98
C GLY A 16 -29.10 1.05 -8.82
N GLN A 17 -28.81 2.36 -8.72
CA GLN A 17 -29.84 3.40 -8.60
C GLN A 17 -30.43 3.82 -9.95
N ARG A 18 -31.07 2.88 -10.65
CA ARG A 18 -31.63 3.10 -11.99
C ARG A 18 -33.07 3.64 -11.91
N LYS A 19 -33.25 4.96 -12.05
CA LYS A 19 -34.56 5.62 -12.18
C LYS A 19 -35.09 5.57 -13.62
N ALA A 20 -36.42 5.68 -13.78
CA ALA A 20 -37.10 5.66 -15.07
C ALA A 20 -36.61 6.74 -16.05
N GLU A 21 -36.25 7.91 -15.54
CA GLU A 21 -35.69 9.00 -16.33
C GLU A 21 -34.39 8.60 -17.03
N HIS A 22 -33.51 7.87 -16.34
CA HIS A 22 -32.21 7.43 -16.88
C HIS A 22 -32.38 6.40 -17.99
N ALA A 23 -33.35 5.50 -17.84
CA ALA A 23 -33.70 4.53 -18.89
C ALA A 23 -34.20 5.24 -20.16
N ALA A 24 -35.01 6.30 -20.03
CA ALA A 24 -35.48 7.07 -21.17
C ALA A 24 -34.34 7.78 -21.92
N HIS A 25 -33.34 8.30 -21.21
CA HIS A 25 -32.16 8.90 -21.85
C HIS A 25 -31.30 7.86 -22.59
N LEU A 26 -31.10 6.68 -22.00
CA LEU A 26 -30.35 5.60 -22.64
C LEU A 26 -31.04 5.07 -23.91
N GLN A 27 -32.37 5.07 -23.96
CA GLN A 27 -33.12 4.70 -25.15
C GLN A 27 -33.03 5.74 -26.27
N SER A 28 -32.84 7.02 -25.92
CA SER A 28 -32.83 8.13 -26.89
C SER A 28 -31.43 8.59 -27.29
N CYS A 29 -30.38 8.20 -26.55
CA CYS A 29 -29.00 8.60 -26.79
C CYS A 29 -28.08 7.38 -26.99
N SER A 30 -27.64 7.17 -28.23
CA SER A 30 -26.72 6.08 -28.59
C SER A 30 -25.33 6.23 -27.98
N ALA A 31 -24.83 7.46 -27.81
CA ALA A 31 -23.52 7.71 -27.21
C ALA A 31 -23.49 7.29 -25.73
N CYS A 32 -24.51 7.65 -24.95
CA CYS A 32 -24.60 7.29 -23.54
C CYS A 32 -24.90 5.80 -23.33
N SER A 33 -25.70 5.17 -24.20
CA SER A 33 -25.92 3.72 -24.14
C SER A 33 -24.68 2.92 -24.54
N GLY A 34 -23.91 3.39 -25.53
CA GLY A 34 -22.59 2.83 -25.86
C GLY A 34 -21.63 2.89 -24.67
N LEU A 35 -21.49 4.07 -24.04
CA LEU A 35 -20.65 4.23 -22.85
C LEU A 35 -21.03 3.29 -21.71
N VAL A 36 -22.33 3.17 -21.39
CA VAL A 36 -22.80 2.24 -20.35
C VAL A 36 -22.51 0.79 -20.72
N SER A 37 -22.67 0.43 -21.99
CA SER A 37 -22.34 -0.91 -22.49
C SER A 37 -20.85 -1.21 -22.28
N ASP A 38 -19.97 -0.29 -22.68
CA ASP A 38 -18.51 -0.45 -22.55
C ASP A 38 -18.08 -0.58 -21.09
N LEU A 39 -18.59 0.28 -20.20
CA LEU A 39 -18.32 0.20 -18.77
C LEU A 39 -18.85 -1.12 -18.17
N SER A 40 -20.01 -1.60 -18.62
CA SER A 40 -20.55 -2.88 -18.19
C SER A 40 -19.67 -4.04 -18.64
N LEU A 41 -19.11 -3.98 -19.87
CA LEU A 41 -18.18 -4.97 -20.41
C LEU A 41 -16.89 -5.00 -19.60
N ILE A 42 -16.28 -3.83 -19.33
CA ILE A 42 -15.08 -3.72 -18.49
C ILE A 42 -15.36 -4.32 -17.10
N SER A 43 -16.49 -3.99 -16.49
CA SER A 43 -16.86 -4.51 -15.16
C SER A 43 -17.01 -6.04 -15.14
N GLN A 44 -17.51 -6.63 -16.23
CA GLN A 44 -17.64 -8.08 -16.36
C GLN A 44 -16.28 -8.75 -16.58
N GLN A 45 -15.45 -8.18 -17.45
CA GLN A 45 -14.11 -8.67 -17.72
C GLN A 45 -13.22 -8.57 -16.47
N ALA A 46 -13.24 -7.46 -15.75
CA ALA A 46 -12.47 -7.27 -14.52
C ALA A 46 -12.76 -8.34 -13.46
N ARG A 47 -14.02 -8.80 -13.33
CA ARG A 47 -14.37 -9.90 -12.42
C ARG A 47 -13.71 -11.24 -12.81
N LEU A 48 -13.49 -11.47 -14.10
CA LEU A 48 -12.78 -12.67 -14.57
C LEU A 48 -11.28 -12.60 -14.25
N LEU A 49 -10.69 -11.40 -14.21
CA LEU A 49 -9.28 -11.20 -13.83
C LEU A 49 -9.07 -11.41 -12.33
N GLN A 50 -10.05 -11.04 -11.49
CA GLN A 50 -9.92 -11.10 -10.03
C GLN A 50 -9.58 -12.50 -9.49
N ALA A 51 -10.04 -13.56 -10.15
CA ALA A 51 -9.71 -14.94 -9.77
C ALA A 51 -8.22 -15.30 -9.95
N SER A 52 -7.44 -14.50 -10.69
CA SER A 52 -6.02 -14.75 -10.96
C SER A 52 -5.06 -13.95 -10.06
N GLU A 53 -5.55 -12.95 -9.33
CA GLU A 53 -4.75 -11.96 -8.59
C GLU A 53 -5.11 -11.89 -7.09
N GLU A 54 -5.66 -12.96 -6.53
CA GLU A 54 -5.90 -13.04 -5.09
C GLU A 54 -4.56 -13.13 -4.34
N PRO A 55 -4.26 -12.22 -3.39
CA PRO A 55 -3.05 -12.33 -2.60
C PRO A 55 -3.06 -13.62 -1.77
N SER A 56 -1.87 -14.16 -1.50
CA SER A 56 -1.76 -15.44 -0.79
C SER A 56 -2.48 -15.40 0.56
N PRO A 57 -3.03 -16.53 1.07
CA PRO A 57 -3.69 -16.57 2.37
C PRO A 57 -2.86 -16.02 3.53
N ARG A 58 -1.52 -16.05 3.42
CA ARG A 58 -0.62 -15.48 4.42
C ARG A 58 -0.73 -13.96 4.52
N VAL A 59 -0.84 -13.28 3.38
CA VAL A 59 -0.99 -11.82 3.32
C VAL A 59 -2.31 -11.40 3.98
N TRP A 60 -3.40 -12.12 3.70
CA TRP A 60 -4.68 -11.86 4.36
C TRP A 60 -4.64 -12.05 5.87
N ASN A 61 -3.98 -13.11 6.35
CA ASN A 61 -3.79 -13.31 7.79
C ASN A 61 -2.96 -12.19 8.43
N GLN A 62 -1.92 -11.71 7.76
CA GLN A 62 -1.11 -10.59 8.27
C GLN A 62 -1.92 -9.29 8.35
N ILE A 63 -2.72 -8.99 7.32
CA ILE A 63 -3.62 -7.83 7.32
C ILE A 63 -4.63 -7.94 8.47
N GLU A 64 -5.22 -9.11 8.68
CA GLU A 64 -6.15 -9.33 9.79
C GLU A 64 -5.49 -9.07 11.14
N ILE A 65 -4.27 -9.57 11.35
CA ILE A 65 -3.51 -9.36 12.58
C ILE A 65 -3.22 -7.87 12.79
N ALA A 66 -2.75 -7.17 11.76
CA ALA A 66 -2.46 -5.73 11.83
C ALA A 66 -3.70 -4.92 12.19
N LEU A 67 -4.83 -5.17 11.51
CA LEU A 67 -6.10 -4.48 11.78
C LEU A 67 -6.68 -4.77 13.17
N ARG A 68 -6.38 -5.94 13.75
CA ARG A 68 -6.72 -6.27 15.14
C ARG A 68 -5.86 -5.49 16.14
N GLN A 69 -4.57 -5.34 15.85
CA GLN A 69 -3.64 -4.56 16.68
C GLN A 69 -4.00 -3.07 16.66
N GLU A 70 -4.42 -2.55 15.52
CA GLU A 70 -4.92 -1.18 15.35
C GLU A 70 -6.32 -0.97 15.96
N GLY A 71 -7.00 -2.04 16.39
CA GLY A 71 -8.33 -1.98 17.00
C GLY A 71 -9.47 -1.68 16.01
N LEU A 72 -9.19 -1.71 14.71
CA LEU A 72 -10.16 -1.49 13.63
C LEU A 72 -11.09 -2.70 13.46
N ILE A 73 -10.56 -3.90 13.71
CA ILE A 73 -11.37 -5.13 13.78
C ILE A 73 -11.58 -5.51 15.25
N ARG A 74 -12.76 -5.15 15.78
CA ARG A 74 -13.25 -5.72 17.03
C ARG A 74 -13.82 -7.09 16.72
N GLN A 75 -13.35 -8.13 17.42
CA GLN A 75 -14.12 -9.38 17.43
C GLN A 75 -15.51 -9.03 17.96
N PRO A 76 -16.62 -9.39 17.29
CA PRO A 76 -17.92 -9.38 17.94
C PRO A 76 -17.77 -10.30 19.14
N GLY A 77 -17.73 -9.68 20.33
CA GLY A 77 -17.37 -10.34 21.56
C GLY A 77 -18.21 -11.59 21.73
N ARG A 78 -17.54 -12.75 21.71
CA ARG A 78 -18.08 -13.96 22.30
C ARG A 78 -17.99 -13.81 23.81
N ASP A 79 -18.73 -12.83 24.35
CA ASP A 79 -18.81 -12.62 25.78
C ASP A 79 -20.13 -11.95 26.18
N ARG A 80 -21.07 -12.80 26.55
CA ARG A 80 -22.02 -12.49 27.61
C ARG A 80 -21.99 -13.63 28.62
N SER A 81 -20.79 -13.98 29.11
CA SER A 81 -20.66 -14.76 30.33
C SER A 81 -20.53 -13.80 31.51
N LEU A 82 -21.69 -13.35 32.01
CA LEU A 82 -21.78 -12.65 33.29
C LEU A 82 -21.60 -13.66 34.42
N VAL A 83 -20.36 -14.07 34.69
CA VAL A 83 -20.03 -14.76 35.94
C VAL A 83 -19.36 -13.76 36.85
N PRO A 84 -19.99 -13.36 37.97
CA PRO A 84 -19.34 -12.47 38.93
C PRO A 84 -18.16 -13.19 39.57
N ALA A 85 -16.96 -12.60 39.39
CA ALA A 85 -15.73 -12.99 40.05
C ALA A 85 -15.86 -12.73 41.56
N PHE A 86 -16.36 -13.72 42.29
CA PHE A 86 -16.33 -13.71 43.75
C PHE A 86 -15.06 -14.43 44.23
N SER A 87 -14.19 -13.65 44.89
CA SER A 87 -13.20 -14.09 45.87
C SER A 87 -12.06 -15.01 45.42
N ARG A 88 -10.85 -14.45 45.38
CA ARG A 88 -9.67 -15.01 46.10
C ARG A 88 -8.49 -14.04 46.06
N ARG A 89 -8.64 -12.96 46.82
CA ARG A 89 -7.51 -12.32 47.51
C ARG A 89 -6.97 -13.35 48.50
N TRP A 90 -5.95 -14.13 48.15
CA TRP A 90 -5.08 -14.78 49.13
C TRP A 90 -3.79 -15.30 48.46
N SER A 91 -2.65 -14.78 48.94
CA SER A 91 -1.42 -15.56 49.15
C SER A 91 -0.42 -15.81 48.00
N LEU A 92 0.02 -14.81 47.22
CA LEU A 92 1.30 -14.92 46.47
C LEU A 92 2.08 -13.59 46.34
N ALA A 93 1.87 -12.64 47.25
CA ALA A 93 2.60 -11.36 47.25
C ALA A 93 4.02 -11.45 47.84
N TRP A 94 4.44 -12.62 48.34
CA TRP A 94 5.80 -12.86 48.81
C TRP A 94 6.40 -13.98 47.98
N LEU A 95 7.21 -13.61 46.97
CA LEU A 95 8.43 -14.29 46.53
C LEU A 95 8.93 -13.57 45.26
N LEU A 96 10.22 -13.21 45.27
CA LEU A 96 11.09 -12.83 44.13
C LEU A 96 11.45 -11.34 43.90
N PRO A 97 12.15 -10.68 44.85
CA PRO A 97 13.07 -9.59 44.52
C PRO A 97 14.52 -10.12 44.39
N VAL A 98 14.79 -11.08 43.48
CA VAL A 98 16.17 -11.58 43.23
C VAL A 98 16.52 -11.78 41.74
N ALA A 99 15.56 -11.73 40.80
CA ALA A 99 15.84 -12.05 39.38
C ALA A 99 16.30 -10.86 38.51
N ALA A 100 16.32 -9.62 39.01
CA ALA A 100 16.53 -8.43 38.18
C ALA A 100 17.99 -8.08 37.85
N ILE A 101 18.99 -8.72 38.48
CA ILE A 101 20.41 -8.35 38.30
C ILE A 101 21.11 -9.19 37.21
N LEU A 102 20.61 -10.38 36.89
CA LEU A 102 21.29 -11.28 35.93
C LEU A 102 20.99 -11.00 34.45
N VAL A 103 19.89 -10.31 34.12
CA VAL A 103 19.51 -10.07 32.71
C VAL A 103 20.28 -8.91 32.08
N ILE A 104 20.74 -7.93 32.87
CA ILE A 104 21.42 -6.73 32.35
C ILE A 104 22.87 -7.05 31.93
N ALA A 105 23.52 -8.05 32.54
CA ALA A 105 24.90 -8.43 32.20
C ALA A 105 25.01 -9.25 30.89
N PHE A 106 23.95 -9.96 30.48
CA PHE A 106 23.98 -10.81 29.28
C PHE A 106 23.64 -10.04 27.98
N GLY A 107 22.99 -8.89 28.08
CA GLY A 107 22.54 -8.12 26.90
C GLY A 107 23.62 -7.29 26.18
N VAL A 108 24.77 -7.02 26.82
CA VAL A 108 25.77 -6.08 26.29
C VAL A 108 26.89 -6.78 25.49
N THR A 109 27.02 -8.11 25.58
CA THR A 109 28.16 -8.85 25.01
C THR A 109 27.95 -9.43 23.61
N VAL A 110 26.74 -9.35 23.02
CA VAL A 110 26.47 -9.88 21.67
C VAL A 110 26.52 -8.80 20.57
N TYR A 111 26.56 -7.51 20.91
CA TYR A 111 26.45 -6.42 19.93
C TYR A 111 27.77 -5.90 19.34
N LYS A 112 28.83 -6.74 19.29
CA LYS A 112 30.09 -6.37 18.61
C LYS A 112 30.73 -7.52 17.85
N GLY A 113 30.52 -7.51 16.55
CA GLY A 113 31.29 -8.23 15.52
C GLY A 113 30.35 -8.67 14.40
N GLY A 114 30.49 -8.32 13.13
CA GLY A 114 31.50 -7.56 12.41
C GLY A 114 31.19 -7.71 10.91
N ARG A 115 31.36 -6.62 10.16
CA ARG A 115 31.56 -6.47 8.71
C ARG A 115 31.48 -7.70 7.77
N SER A 116 30.60 -7.56 6.77
CA SER A 116 30.77 -7.77 5.32
C SER A 116 31.47 -9.03 4.78
N GLN A 117 30.73 -9.83 4.00
CA GLN A 117 31.26 -10.46 2.79
C GLN A 117 30.24 -10.40 1.64
N GLN A 118 30.71 -9.82 0.53
CA GLN A 118 30.12 -9.92 -0.79
C GLN A 118 30.14 -11.37 -1.27
N ILE A 119 29.04 -11.83 -1.88
CA ILE A 119 29.04 -13.01 -2.73
C ILE A 119 28.44 -12.63 -4.08
N ALA A 120 29.19 -12.94 -5.13
CA ALA A 120 28.81 -12.79 -6.53
C ALA A 120 27.95 -13.97 -7.01
N SER A 121 27.10 -13.68 -8.01
CA SER A 121 26.29 -14.58 -8.87
C SER A 121 25.11 -15.27 -8.18
N ASN A 122 23.86 -15.07 -8.61
CA ASN A 122 23.37 -15.40 -9.96
C ASN A 122 22.12 -14.56 -10.27
N ARG A 123 22.09 -13.89 -11.43
CA ARG A 123 20.92 -13.12 -11.88
C ARG A 123 19.83 -14.07 -12.39
N VAL A 124 18.65 -14.01 -11.78
CA VAL A 124 17.39 -14.37 -12.43
C VAL A 124 16.63 -13.06 -12.64
N ALA A 125 16.30 -12.76 -13.89
CA ALA A 125 15.59 -11.54 -14.26
C ALA A 125 14.06 -11.75 -14.23
N ALA A 126 13.33 -10.68 -13.84
CA ALA A 126 11.87 -10.45 -13.82
C ALA A 126 11.17 -10.80 -12.48
N PRO A 127 10.36 -9.88 -11.90
CA PRO A 127 9.39 -8.99 -12.56
C PRO A 127 9.66 -7.47 -12.46
N VAL A 128 10.89 -7.08 -12.12
CA VAL A 128 11.32 -5.68 -11.89
C VAL A 128 11.07 -4.75 -13.10
N ALA A 129 11.01 -5.28 -14.33
CA ALA A 129 10.79 -4.47 -15.53
C ALA A 129 9.39 -3.81 -15.59
N MET A 130 8.35 -4.44 -15.02
CA MET A 130 6.99 -3.90 -15.08
C MET A 130 6.79 -2.76 -14.08
N SER A 131 7.32 -2.89 -12.85
CA SER A 131 7.28 -1.83 -11.84
C SER A 131 8.12 -0.62 -12.27
N LEU A 132 9.29 -0.82 -12.90
CA LEU A 132 10.07 0.29 -13.44
C LEU A 132 9.38 1.02 -14.59
N ALA A 133 8.69 0.31 -15.48
CA ALA A 133 7.97 0.93 -16.58
C ALA A 133 6.81 1.82 -16.08
N ALA A 134 6.01 1.32 -15.13
CA ALA A 134 4.94 2.10 -14.49
C ALA A 134 5.50 3.34 -13.78
N ASN A 135 6.53 3.16 -12.94
CA ASN A 135 7.19 4.26 -12.23
C ASN A 135 7.76 5.33 -13.18
N SER A 136 8.32 4.91 -14.33
CA SER A 136 8.89 5.85 -15.29
C SER A 136 7.86 6.73 -15.99
N ASN A 137 6.67 6.19 -16.28
CA ASN A 137 5.59 6.96 -16.89
C ASN A 137 5.05 8.01 -15.91
N ASP A 138 4.84 7.63 -14.65
CA ASP A 138 4.35 8.52 -13.60
C ASP A 138 5.34 9.67 -13.33
N ASP A 139 6.64 9.36 -13.27
CA ASP A 139 7.69 10.35 -13.09
C ASP A 139 7.72 11.35 -14.25
N GLN A 140 7.51 10.87 -15.48
CA GLN A 140 7.53 11.71 -16.67
C GLN A 140 6.33 12.67 -16.70
N GLN A 141 5.15 12.19 -16.28
CA GLN A 141 3.95 13.03 -16.12
C GLN A 141 4.13 14.08 -15.01
N LEU A 142 4.70 13.72 -13.87
CA LEU A 142 5.00 14.66 -12.79
C LEU A 142 5.95 15.77 -13.27
N LEU A 143 7.02 15.40 -13.97
CA LEU A 143 7.98 16.37 -14.51
C LEU A 143 7.35 17.29 -15.54
N GLU A 144 6.39 16.83 -16.33
CA GLU A 144 5.62 17.66 -17.27
C GLU A 144 4.75 18.69 -16.52
N VAL A 145 4.03 18.27 -15.48
CA VAL A 145 3.24 19.18 -14.64
C VAL A 145 4.14 20.23 -13.99
N VAL A 146 5.23 19.81 -13.34
CA VAL A 146 6.21 20.72 -12.73
C VAL A 146 6.85 21.63 -13.77
N GLY A 147 7.22 21.08 -14.93
CA GLY A 147 7.87 21.83 -16.01
C GLY A 147 6.97 22.89 -16.64
N SER A 148 5.67 22.63 -16.74
CA SER A 148 4.69 23.58 -17.28
C SER A 148 4.46 24.77 -16.36
N ARG A 149 4.57 24.59 -15.05
CA ARG A 149 4.28 25.62 -14.03
C ARG A 149 5.53 26.31 -13.50
N THR A 150 6.59 25.55 -13.26
CA THR A 150 7.83 26.02 -12.64
C THR A 150 9.05 25.44 -13.39
N PRO A 151 9.39 25.97 -14.59
CA PRO A 151 10.45 25.42 -15.44
C PRO A 151 11.82 25.32 -14.76
N SER A 152 12.14 26.29 -13.90
CA SER A 152 13.40 26.34 -13.15
C SER A 152 13.59 25.19 -12.17
N MET A 153 12.48 24.61 -11.68
CA MET A 153 12.53 23.53 -10.69
C MET A 153 12.58 22.13 -11.33
N ARG A 154 12.18 22.01 -12.61
CA ARG A 154 12.09 20.72 -13.32
C ARG A 154 13.36 19.88 -13.21
N THR A 155 14.54 20.50 -13.36
CA THR A 155 15.83 19.80 -13.26
C THR A 155 16.06 19.22 -11.86
N SER A 156 15.79 20.00 -10.81
CA SER A 156 15.96 19.53 -9.43
C SER A 156 15.05 18.35 -9.09
N TYR A 157 13.79 18.37 -9.53
CA TYR A 157 12.88 17.24 -9.36
C TYR A 157 13.30 16.03 -10.19
N ALA A 158 13.78 16.22 -11.42
CA ALA A 158 14.28 15.11 -12.25
C ALA A 158 15.47 14.41 -11.59
N ASP A 159 16.38 15.17 -10.95
CA ASP A 159 17.50 14.60 -10.21
C ASP A 159 17.05 13.90 -8.92
N ASN A 160 16.12 14.49 -8.16
CA ASN A 160 15.54 13.85 -6.97
C ASN A 160 14.86 12.52 -7.33
N LEU A 161 14.06 12.48 -8.39
CA LEU A 161 13.40 11.26 -8.87
C LEU A 161 14.43 10.22 -9.31
N ARG A 162 15.48 10.63 -10.03
CA ARG A 162 16.56 9.71 -10.43
C ARG A 162 17.23 9.07 -9.21
N ASN A 163 17.52 9.86 -8.18
CA ASN A 163 18.16 9.38 -6.95
C ASN A 163 17.25 8.41 -6.17
N VAL A 164 15.98 8.77 -5.96
CA VAL A 164 15.05 7.92 -5.22
C VAL A 164 14.73 6.63 -5.99
N ASN A 165 14.57 6.69 -7.31
CA ASN A 165 14.38 5.49 -8.12
C ASN A 165 15.61 4.57 -8.11
N ALA A 166 16.82 5.12 -8.03
CA ALA A 166 18.03 4.31 -7.86
C ALA A 166 18.03 3.61 -6.49
N TYR A 167 17.60 4.30 -5.43
CA TYR A 167 17.47 3.71 -4.10
C TYR A 167 16.40 2.62 -4.03
N ILE A 168 15.22 2.84 -4.63
CA ILE A 168 14.16 1.83 -4.74
C ILE A 168 14.69 0.58 -5.43
N ARG A 169 15.42 0.72 -6.54
CA ARG A 169 15.98 -0.42 -7.26
C ARG A 169 16.96 -1.24 -6.41
N ASP A 170 17.79 -0.56 -5.62
CA ASP A 170 18.75 -1.21 -4.72
C ASP A 170 18.03 -1.95 -3.58
N ALA A 171 17.02 -1.32 -2.98
CA ALA A 171 16.20 -1.94 -1.95
C ALA A 171 15.39 -3.14 -2.49
N GLU A 172 14.80 -3.01 -3.68
CA GLU A 172 14.10 -4.10 -4.36
C GLU A 172 15.01 -5.28 -4.64
N GLN A 173 16.25 -5.00 -5.07
CA GLN A 173 17.24 -6.05 -5.33
C GLN A 173 17.62 -6.77 -4.03
N THR A 174 17.75 -6.03 -2.93
CA THR A 174 18.05 -6.60 -1.60
C THR A 174 16.92 -7.51 -1.14
N VAL A 175 15.66 -7.07 -1.24
CA VAL A 175 14.48 -7.89 -0.91
C VAL A 175 14.35 -9.11 -1.84
N GLN A 176 14.73 -9.00 -3.11
CA GLN A 176 14.75 -10.16 -4.02
C GLN A 176 15.81 -11.20 -3.66
N ASN A 177 16.96 -10.75 -3.16
CA ASN A 177 18.05 -11.65 -2.76
C ASN A 177 17.72 -12.39 -1.46
N ASP A 178 17.09 -11.72 -0.49
CA ASP A 178 16.57 -12.32 0.72
C ASP A 178 15.18 -11.77 1.08
N PRO A 179 14.11 -12.45 0.66
CA PRO A 179 12.75 -12.01 0.93
C PRO A 179 12.36 -12.02 2.40
N ASN A 180 13.09 -12.73 3.27
CA ASN A 180 12.78 -12.82 4.70
C ASN A 180 13.63 -11.86 5.55
N ASP A 181 14.52 -11.07 4.94
CA ASP A 181 15.28 -10.05 5.64
C ASP A 181 14.37 -8.85 5.99
N GLU A 182 14.08 -8.72 7.29
CA GLU A 182 13.26 -7.63 7.81
C GLU A 182 13.87 -6.24 7.55
N GLU A 183 15.20 -6.12 7.53
CA GLU A 183 15.87 -4.84 7.29
C GLU A 183 15.76 -4.45 5.82
N ALA A 184 15.89 -5.42 4.91
CA ALA A 184 15.64 -5.21 3.49
C ALA A 184 14.20 -4.75 3.23
N GLN A 185 13.21 -5.40 3.85
CA GLN A 185 11.80 -4.99 3.73
C GLN A 185 11.56 -3.58 4.26
N ARG A 186 12.14 -3.24 5.42
CA ARG A 186 12.07 -1.88 5.98
C ARG A 186 12.71 -0.84 5.06
N SER A 187 13.86 -1.16 4.46
CA SER A 187 14.55 -0.27 3.52
C SER A 187 13.71 -0.01 2.27
N LEU A 188 13.01 -1.02 1.76
CA LEU A 188 12.11 -0.89 0.62
C LEU A 188 10.92 0.02 0.95
N MET A 189 10.30 -0.16 2.12
CA MET A 189 9.23 0.72 2.59
C MET A 189 9.72 2.17 2.71
N ALA A 190 10.88 2.41 3.34
CA ALA A 190 11.45 3.74 3.47
C ALA A 190 11.77 4.39 2.11
N ALA A 191 12.22 3.61 1.12
CA ALA A 191 12.49 4.11 -0.23
C ALA A 191 11.21 4.61 -0.92
N TYR A 192 10.09 3.88 -0.77
CA TYR A 192 8.79 4.27 -1.31
C TYR A 192 8.21 5.50 -0.60
N GLU A 193 8.34 5.58 0.73
CA GLU A 193 7.94 6.77 1.49
C GLU A 193 8.70 8.02 1.02
N GLN A 194 10.00 7.89 0.76
CA GLN A 194 10.81 8.99 0.24
C GLN A 194 10.34 9.44 -1.15
N LYS A 195 9.92 8.51 -2.02
CA LYS A 195 9.37 8.86 -3.34
C LYS A 195 8.07 9.63 -3.20
N ALA A 196 7.18 9.21 -2.30
CA ALA A 196 5.93 9.90 -2.01
C ALA A 196 6.18 11.35 -1.57
N MET A 197 7.18 11.58 -0.69
CA MET A 197 7.57 12.93 -0.27
C MET A 197 8.03 13.81 -1.45
N VAL A 198 8.84 13.26 -2.38
CA VAL A 198 9.28 14.00 -3.57
C VAL A 198 8.09 14.40 -4.44
N TYR A 199 7.11 13.49 -4.59
CA TYR A 199 5.87 13.74 -5.33
C TYR A 199 5.01 14.81 -4.66
N GLU A 200 4.79 14.71 -3.36
CA GLU A 200 4.01 15.69 -2.59
C GLU A 200 4.63 17.08 -2.69
N MET A 201 5.94 17.16 -2.49
CA MET A 201 6.68 18.42 -2.60
C MET A 201 6.65 19.01 -4.02
N ALA A 202 6.61 18.16 -5.04
CA ALA A 202 6.47 18.59 -6.43
C ALA A 202 5.06 19.15 -6.70
N LEU A 203 4.02 18.48 -6.20
CA LEU A 203 2.63 18.87 -6.39
C LEU A 203 2.29 20.14 -5.61
N ASP A 204 2.69 20.24 -4.34
CA ASP A 204 2.41 21.40 -3.48
C ASP A 204 2.97 22.69 -4.08
N ARG A 205 4.22 22.66 -4.55
CA ARG A 205 4.84 23.82 -5.22
C ARG A 205 4.32 24.07 -6.63
N SER A 206 3.56 23.14 -7.18
CA SER A 206 2.89 23.30 -8.46
C SER A 206 1.50 23.93 -8.29
N LEU A 207 0.93 24.00 -7.08
CA LEU A 207 -0.38 24.62 -6.85
C LEU A 207 -0.33 26.14 -7.11
N PRO A 208 -1.40 26.75 -7.67
CA PRO A 208 -1.48 28.17 -7.98
C PRO A 208 -1.58 29.08 -6.75
#